data_AF-A0A538A2W7-F1
#
_entry.id   AF-A0A538A2W7-F1
#
_cell.length_a   1.000
_cell.length_b   1.000
_cell.length_c   1.000
_cell.angle_alpha   90.00
_cell.angle_beta   90.00
_cell.angle_gamma   90.00
#
_symmetry.space_group_name_H-M   'P 1'
#
loop_
_entity.id
_entity.type
_entity.pdbx_description
1 polymer ?
#
loop_
_entity_poly.entity_id
_entity_poly.type
_entity_poly.pdbx_seq_one_letter_code
_entity_poly.pdbx_strand_id
1 'polypeptide(L)' 'LGMRIDLVLATAPVAGRVRAAWVDRQARKGKGPSDHAPVIVDLDAAPDGDIGPVVPPPSRPLTRRGAAKLPQSR' A
#
# COMPACT_ATOMS: atom_id res chain seq x y z
N LEU A 1 -16.14 -10.95 -1.31
CA LEU A 1 -15.79 -10.02 -2.41
C LEU A 1 -15.12 -8.77 -1.83
N GLY A 2 -14.36 -8.02 -2.63
CA GLY A 2 -13.73 -6.75 -2.24
C GLY A 2 -13.85 -5.70 -3.35
N MET A 3 -13.42 -4.48 -3.08
CA MET A 3 -13.46 -3.36 -4.04
C MET A 3 -12.05 -3.01 -4.53
N ARG A 4 -11.92 -2.50 -5.76
CA ARG A 4 -10.67 -1.99 -6.34
C ARG A 4 -10.79 -0.47 -6.50
N ILE A 5 -10.60 0.24 -5.39
CA ILE A 5 -10.82 1.69 -5.30
C ILE A 5 -9.52 2.49 -5.11
N ASP A 6 -8.42 1.83 -4.79
CA ASP A 6 -7.09 2.42 -4.76
C ASP A 6 -6.48 2.33 -6.17
N LEU A 7 -6.08 3.47 -6.72
CA LEU A 7 -5.63 3.61 -8.09
C LEU A 7 -4.35 4.45 -8.14
N VAL A 8 -3.44 4.09 -9.04
CA VAL A 8 -2.32 4.94 -9.44
C VAL A 8 -2.63 5.46 -10.84
N LEU A 9 -2.88 6.76 -10.94
CA LEU A 9 -3.15 7.44 -12.20
C LEU A 9 -1.88 8.19 -12.63
N ALA A 10 -1.47 8.01 -13.88
CA ALA A 10 -0.23 8.54 -14.41
C ALA A 10 -0.46 9.23 -15.77
N THR A 11 0.29 10.30 -16.01
CA THR A 11 0.37 10.92 -17.35
C THR A 11 1.14 10.00 -18.31
N ALA A 12 0.97 10.21 -19.62
CA ALA A 12 1.55 9.36 -20.65
C ALA A 12 3.08 9.10 -20.50
N PRO A 13 3.93 10.09 -20.15
CA PRO A 13 5.36 9.84 -19.98
C PRO A 13 5.69 8.87 -18.83
N VAL A 14 4.91 8.88 -17.75
CA VAL A 14 5.11 7.98 -16.61
C VAL A 14 4.51 6.60 -16.91
N ALA A 15 3.34 6.57 -17.54
CA ALA A 15 2.69 5.31 -17.94
C ALA A 15 3.57 4.49 -18.90
N GLY A 16 4.29 5.15 -19.81
CA GLY A 16 5.22 4.50 -20.73
C GLY A 16 6.44 3.84 -20.07
N ARG A 17 6.69 4.13 -18.80
CA ARG A 17 7.83 3.59 -18.02
C ARG A 17 7.45 2.43 -17.11
N VAL A 18 6.18 2.04 -17.04
CA VAL A 18 5.70 0.97 -16.15
C VAL A 18 6.26 -0.38 -16.60
N ARG A 19 6.97 -1.06 -15.69
CA ARG A 19 7.46 -2.43 -15.85
C ARG A 19 6.46 -3.45 -15.32
N ALA A 20 5.85 -3.15 -14.18
CA ALA A 20 4.82 -4.00 -13.59
C ALA A 20 3.87 -3.18 -12.71
N ALA A 21 2.66 -3.69 -12.50
CA ALA A 21 1.71 -3.14 -11.54
C ALA A 21 0.92 -4.27 -10.88
N TRP A 22 0.79 -4.23 -9.55
CA TRP A 22 0.06 -5.25 -8.80
C TRP A 22 -0.52 -4.70 -7.49
N VAL A 23 -1.39 -5.51 -6.88
CA VAL A 23 -1.92 -5.27 -5.54
C VAL A 23 -1.31 -6.31 -4.60
N ASP A 24 -0.54 -5.87 -3.60
CA ASP A 24 0.02 -6.79 -2.61
C ASP A 24 -1.04 -7.16 -1.56
N ARG A 25 -1.78 -8.21 -1.90
CA ARG A 25 -2.82 -8.78 -1.03
C ARG A 25 -2.25 -9.52 0.18
N GLN A 26 -0.96 -9.88 0.17
CA GLN A 26 -0.35 -10.60 1.30
C GLN A 26 -0.10 -9.64 2.46
N ALA A 27 0.31 -8.40 2.19
CA ALA A 27 0.45 -7.35 3.20
C ALA A 27 -0.84 -7.05 3.99
N ARG A 28 -2.02 -7.38 3.42
CA ARG A 28 -3.33 -7.25 4.08
C ARG A 28 -3.73 -8.46 4.93
N LYS A 29 -2.94 -9.53 4.97
CA LYS A 29 -3.24 -10.72 5.78
C LYS A 29 -2.69 -10.54 7.19
N GLY A 30 -3.23 -11.31 8.13
CA GLY A 30 -2.78 -11.30 9.53
C GLY A 30 -3.62 -10.39 10.42
N LYS A 31 -3.06 -10.03 11.59
CA LYS A 31 -3.80 -9.33 12.65
C LYS A 31 -3.45 -7.85 12.69
N GLY A 32 -4.48 -7.01 12.67
CA GLY A 32 -4.35 -5.55 12.66
C GLY A 32 -3.77 -4.91 11.37
N PRO A 33 -3.94 -5.50 10.16
CA PRO A 33 -3.55 -4.80 8.94
C PRO A 33 -4.50 -3.62 8.67
N SER A 34 -4.12 -2.75 7.74
CA SER A 34 -5.07 -1.81 7.12
C SER A 34 -6.21 -2.56 6.43
N ASP A 35 -7.35 -1.89 6.30
CA ASP A 35 -8.50 -2.31 5.51
C ASP A 35 -8.25 -2.26 3.99
N HIS A 36 -7.24 -1.49 3.54
CA HIS A 36 -6.77 -1.43 2.16
C HIS A 36 -5.53 -2.31 1.94
N ALA A 37 -5.37 -2.81 0.70
CA ALA A 37 -4.13 -3.45 0.27
C ALA A 37 -3.30 -2.43 -0.53
N PRO A 38 -1.98 -2.38 -0.37
CA PRO A 38 -1.15 -1.46 -1.14
C PRO A 38 -1.18 -1.81 -2.63
N VAL A 39 -1.21 -0.77 -3.46
CA VAL A 39 -1.06 -0.86 -4.92
C VAL A 39 0.37 -0.43 -5.26
N ILE A 40 1.09 -1.29 -5.97
CA ILE A 40 2.49 -1.08 -6.31
C ILE A 40 2.58 -0.90 -7.82
N VAL A 41 3.35 0.10 -8.23
CA VAL A 41 3.78 0.30 -9.62
C VAL A 41 5.29 0.26 -9.63
N ASP A 42 5.84 -0.69 -10.38
CA ASP A 42 7.26 -0.78 -10.66
C ASP A 42 7.53 -0.05 -11.97
N LEU A 43 8.46 0.90 -11.92
CA LEU A 43 8.90 1.67 -13.07
C LEU A 43 10.22 1.09 -13.58
N ASP A 44 10.62 1.47 -14.79
CA ASP A 44 11.96 1.17 -15.29
C ASP A 44 13.07 1.84 -14.46
N ALA A 45 14.32 1.78 -14.96
CA ALA A 45 15.45 2.36 -14.26
C ALA A 45 15.25 3.86 -14.02
N ALA A 46 15.58 4.30 -12.80
CA ALA A 46 15.70 5.72 -12.50
C ALA A 46 16.73 6.36 -13.44
N PRO A 47 16.46 7.54 -14.03
CA PRO A 47 17.38 8.15 -15.00
C PRO A 47 18.78 8.45 -14.44
N ASP A 48 18.88 8.60 -13.12
CA ASP A 48 20.10 8.81 -12.32
C ASP A 48 20.60 7.53 -11.63
N GLY A 49 19.90 6.40 -11.81
CA GLY A 49 20.21 5.12 -11.15
C GLY A 49 19.91 5.09 -9.66
N ASP A 50 19.37 6.16 -9.08
CA ASP A 50 19.02 6.24 -7.67
C ASP A 50 17.50 6.10 -7.50
N ILE A 51 17.06 4.98 -6.93
CA ILE A 51 15.64 4.77 -6.58
C ILE A 51 15.29 5.39 -5.21
N GLY A 52 16.28 5.97 -4.52
CA GLY A 52 16.18 6.40 -3.14
C GLY A 52 16.01 5.23 -2.17
N PRO A 53 16.21 5.45 -0.86
CA PRO A 53 15.86 4.44 0.13
C PRO A 53 14.33 4.27 0.14
N VAL A 54 13.85 3.06 -0.14
CA VAL A 54 12.46 2.67 0.16
C VAL A 54 12.33 2.59 1.67
N VAL A 55 12.07 3.73 2.31
CA VAL A 55 11.72 3.78 3.73
C VAL A 55 10.21 3.73 3.81
N PRO A 56 9.59 2.58 4.13
CA PRO A 56 8.18 2.58 4.46
C PRO A 56 7.97 3.55 5.63
N PRO A 57 6.94 4.41 5.58
CA PRO A 57 6.67 5.31 6.69
C PRO A 57 6.52 4.49 7.98
N PRO A 58 7.03 4.98 9.13
CA PRO A 58 6.90 4.26 10.39
C PRO A 58 5.42 3.95 10.59
N SER A 59 5.11 2.66 10.77
CA SER A 59 3.75 2.25 11.11
C SER A 59 3.29 3.06 12.31
N ARG A 60 2.07 3.61 12.26
CA ARG A 60 1.51 4.37 13.38
C ARG A 60 1.72 3.53 14.65
N PRO A 61 2.43 4.04 15.68
CA PRO A 61 2.70 3.28 16.87
C PRO A 61 1.36 2.84 17.45
N LEU A 62 1.30 1.57 17.86
CA LEU A 62 0.10 0.95 18.39
C LEU A 62 -0.20 1.58 19.77
N THR A 63 -0.87 2.73 19.76
CA THR A 63 -1.27 3.43 20.98
C THR A 63 -2.44 2.66 21.59
N ARG A 64 -2.12 1.75 22.52
CA ARG A 64 -2.99 0.84 23.31
C ARG A 64 -3.13 -0.59 22.78
N ARG A 65 -2.42 -1.51 23.44
CA ARG A 65 -2.99 -2.82 23.79
C ARG A 65 -4.15 -2.58 24.77
N GLY A 66 -5.38 -2.77 24.32
CA GLY A 66 -6.56 -2.69 25.19
C GLY A 66 -7.84 -2.42 24.40
N ALA A 67 -8.77 -3.38 24.45
CA ALA A 67 -9.96 -3.46 23.61
C ALA A 67 -10.85 -2.21 23.65
N ALA A 68 -10.95 -1.49 22.53
CA ALA A 68 -12.16 -0.72 22.26
C ALA A 68 -13.25 -1.73 21.87
N LYS A 69 -14.18 -2.01 22.78
CA LYS A 69 -15.36 -2.84 22.49
C LYS A 69 -16.16 -2.12 21.41
N LEU A 70 -16.30 -2.75 20.24
CA LEU A 70 -17.13 -2.20 19.16
C LEU A 70 -18.58 -2.16 19.63
N PRO A 71 -19.34 -1.08 19.33
CA PRO A 71 -20.74 -0.94 19.77
C PRO A 71 -21.67 -2.04 19.24
N GLN A 72 -21.23 -2.78 18.22
CA GLN A 72 -21.91 -3.93 17.63
C GLN A 72 -21.76 -5.23 18.43
N SER A 73 -21.15 -5.19 19.62
CA SER A 73 -20.98 -6.36 20.51
C SER A 73 -22.09 -6.49 21.58
N ARG A 74 -23.28 -5.94 21.29
CA ARG A 74 -24.52 -6.16 22.05
C ARG A 74 -25.49 -6.99 21.22
#